data_AF-A0A373CZ89-F1
#
_entry.id   AF-A0A373CZ89-F1
#
_cell.length_a   1.000
_cell.length_b   1.000
_cell.length_c   1.000
_cell.angle_alpha   90.00
_cell.angle_beta   90.00
_cell.angle_gamma   90.00
#
_symmetry.space_group_name_H-M   'P 1'
#
loop_
_entity.id
_entity.type
_entity.pdbx_description
1 polymer ?
#
loop_
_entity_poly.entity_id
_entity_poly.type
_entity_poly.pdbx_seq_one_letter_code
_entity_poly.pdbx_strand_id
1 'polypeptide(L)'
;MPIIKIYPSKRPVRGILQYITRGDTVPEELIRTNGCDILDAEQEFSDIARYYNKPTGVGNRTYYHMIVSYNTTYEKISPEEVRDMVKDLCQRTKIDCYQWYLAVHTDRPDHMHAHVVINNVSYRGDRKQHVKAGKSFQSTGKLRHELMEKGNVICKEHGYEHSLVNTKSKAQERLTRAELALAAKGEISWKDKLRNQIEYAKEQASSSSEFIWLMKDNFGVTVQEHKNAYRYIPEFFTRKNAASPKPCHERRLGGDYTKETIVNYIERKAKHYDNYKKEKSLVRGDLAKADERTVSRTYEQDDSRER
;
A
#
# COMPACT_ATOMS: atom_id res chain seq x y z
N MET A 1 -8.82 -2.24 -4.68
CA MET A 1 -8.29 -1.58 -5.89
C MET A 1 -7.54 -2.66 -6.60
N PRO A 2 -7.59 -2.72 -7.92
CA PRO A 2 -6.68 -3.60 -8.62
C PRO A 2 -5.25 -3.18 -8.27
N ILE A 3 -4.43 -4.11 -7.79
CA ILE A 3 -3.03 -3.84 -7.51
C ILE A 3 -2.31 -3.75 -8.84
N ILE A 4 -1.91 -2.52 -9.22
CA ILE A 4 -1.23 -2.26 -10.49
C ILE A 4 0.27 -2.12 -10.27
N LYS A 5 1.05 -2.99 -10.93
CA LYS A 5 2.51 -2.94 -10.96
C LYS A 5 2.95 -2.74 -12.40
N ILE A 6 4.01 -1.97 -12.61
CA ILE A 6 4.53 -1.65 -13.94
C ILE A 6 6.05 -1.73 -13.88
N TYR A 7 6.66 -2.50 -14.77
CA TYR A 7 8.09 -2.76 -14.81
C TYR A 7 8.64 -2.41 -16.19
N PRO A 8 9.66 -1.55 -16.30
CA PRO A 8 10.36 -1.35 -17.56
C PRO A 8 11.20 -2.58 -17.89
N SER A 9 11.26 -2.97 -19.16
CA SER A 9 12.12 -4.05 -19.64
C SER A 9 13.01 -3.61 -20.80
N LYS A 10 14.20 -4.17 -20.83
CA LYS A 10 15.16 -4.08 -21.95
C LYS A 10 15.30 -5.40 -22.70
N ARG A 11 14.54 -6.42 -22.28
CA ARG A 11 14.57 -7.76 -22.88
C ARG A 11 13.78 -7.79 -24.19
N PRO A 12 14.00 -8.76 -25.08
CA PRO A 12 13.16 -8.96 -26.25
C PRO A 12 11.67 -9.15 -25.87
N VAL A 13 10.77 -8.69 -26.73
CA VAL A 13 9.32 -8.81 -26.53
C VAL A 13 8.88 -10.27 -26.61
N ARG A 14 9.49 -11.07 -27.50
CA ARG A 14 9.23 -12.52 -27.61
C ARG A 14 9.18 -13.24 -26.27
N GLY A 15 10.20 -13.01 -25.45
CA GLY A 15 10.37 -13.74 -24.20
C GLY A 15 9.27 -13.45 -23.20
N ILE A 16 8.74 -12.23 -23.16
CA ILE A 16 7.60 -11.91 -22.29
C ILE A 16 6.30 -12.42 -22.88
N LEU A 17 6.08 -12.30 -24.20
CA LEU A 17 4.86 -12.80 -24.85
C LEU A 17 4.74 -14.31 -24.64
N GLN A 18 5.78 -15.08 -24.94
CA GLN A 18 5.82 -16.53 -24.66
C GLN A 18 5.59 -16.87 -23.18
N TYR A 19 6.08 -16.04 -22.26
CA TYR A 19 5.86 -16.22 -20.84
C TYR A 19 4.41 -15.93 -20.42
N ILE A 20 3.76 -14.92 -21.01
CA ILE A 20 2.39 -14.56 -20.65
C ILE A 20 1.34 -15.37 -21.42
N THR A 21 1.71 -15.99 -22.54
CA THR A 21 0.82 -16.88 -23.29
C THR A 21 1.08 -18.35 -23.04
N ARG A 22 2.21 -18.70 -22.37
CA ARG A 22 2.65 -20.08 -22.01
C ARG A 22 2.09 -21.14 -22.96
N GLY A 23 2.63 -21.18 -24.19
CA GLY A 23 2.39 -22.26 -25.16
C GLY A 23 0.96 -22.79 -25.21
N ASP A 24 0.02 -21.95 -25.67
CA ASP A 24 -1.39 -22.29 -25.93
C ASP A 24 -2.26 -22.63 -24.69
N THR A 25 -1.75 -22.43 -23.48
CA THR A 25 -2.52 -22.68 -22.23
C THR A 25 -3.43 -21.53 -21.82
N VAL A 26 -3.22 -20.33 -22.36
CA VAL A 26 -4.14 -19.20 -22.19
C VAL A 26 -5.11 -19.20 -23.37
N PRO A 27 -6.40 -19.44 -23.13
CA PRO A 27 -7.39 -19.40 -24.21
C PRO A 27 -7.39 -18.05 -24.94
N GLU A 28 -7.51 -18.06 -26.26
CA GLU A 28 -7.47 -16.85 -27.10
C GLU A 28 -8.56 -15.84 -26.69
N GLU A 29 -9.69 -16.30 -26.18
CA GLU A 29 -10.74 -15.45 -25.64
C GLU A 29 -10.26 -14.58 -24.47
N LEU A 30 -9.21 -14.98 -23.74
CA LEU A 30 -8.62 -14.22 -22.63
C LEU A 30 -7.50 -13.26 -23.08
N ILE A 31 -7.24 -13.20 -24.39
CA ILE A 31 -6.22 -12.35 -24.99
C ILE A 31 -6.89 -11.15 -25.65
N ARG A 32 -6.30 -9.95 -25.47
CA ARG A 32 -6.71 -8.75 -26.20
C ARG A 32 -5.48 -7.97 -26.62
N THR A 33 -5.55 -7.30 -27.76
CA THR A 33 -4.47 -6.42 -28.23
C THR A 33 -5.03 -5.05 -28.60
N ASN A 34 -4.12 -4.09 -28.77
CA ASN A 34 -4.40 -2.78 -29.33
C ASN A 34 -3.25 -2.36 -30.23
N GLY A 35 -3.59 -1.98 -31.46
CA GLY A 35 -2.61 -1.53 -32.44
C GLY A 35 -1.59 -2.60 -32.85
N CYS A 36 -1.82 -3.88 -32.53
CA CYS A 36 -1.02 -4.99 -33.03
C CYS A 36 -1.85 -6.28 -33.16
N ASP A 37 -1.43 -7.17 -34.05
CA ASP A 37 -1.98 -8.51 -34.17
C ASP A 37 -1.59 -9.42 -32.99
N ILE A 38 -2.40 -10.43 -32.72
CA ILE A 38 -2.17 -11.41 -31.65
C ILE A 38 -0.94 -12.28 -31.94
N LEU A 39 -0.69 -12.62 -33.21
CA LEU A 39 0.39 -13.50 -33.62
C LEU A 39 1.71 -12.75 -33.85
N ASP A 40 1.62 -11.49 -34.29
CA ASP A 40 2.78 -10.71 -34.76
C ASP A 40 3.17 -9.52 -33.86
N ALA A 41 2.64 -9.44 -32.64
CA ALA A 41 2.84 -8.32 -31.72
C ALA A 41 4.32 -7.92 -31.50
N GLU A 42 5.25 -8.88 -31.45
CA GLU A 42 6.69 -8.57 -31.33
C GLU A 42 7.22 -7.81 -32.55
N GLN A 43 6.88 -8.30 -33.74
CA GLN A 43 7.37 -7.74 -35.00
C GLN A 43 6.77 -6.35 -35.18
N GLU A 44 5.46 -6.20 -34.97
CA GLU A 44 4.78 -4.92 -35.05
C GLU A 44 5.27 -3.89 -34.04
N PHE A 45 5.61 -4.31 -32.81
CA PHE A 45 6.22 -3.42 -31.83
C PHE A 45 7.57 -2.87 -32.33
N SER A 46 8.36 -3.73 -32.96
CA SER A 46 9.66 -3.41 -33.51
C SER A 46 9.52 -2.50 -34.74
N ASP A 47 8.49 -2.70 -35.56
CA ASP A 47 8.23 -1.90 -36.74
C ASP A 47 7.81 -0.47 -36.40
N ILE A 48 6.98 -0.27 -35.36
CA ILE A 48 6.68 1.09 -34.86
C ILE A 48 7.94 1.78 -34.32
N ALA A 49 8.79 1.04 -33.59
CA ALA A 49 10.06 1.60 -33.12
C ALA A 49 10.97 2.00 -34.28
N ARG A 50 11.06 1.17 -35.34
CA ARG A 50 11.84 1.46 -36.55
C ARG A 50 11.26 2.65 -37.32
N TYR A 51 9.94 2.70 -37.52
CA TYR A 51 9.26 3.78 -38.22
C TYR A 51 9.54 5.15 -37.60
N TYR A 52 9.57 5.24 -36.26
CA TYR A 52 9.90 6.48 -35.54
C TYR A 52 11.40 6.65 -35.24
N ASN A 53 12.29 5.89 -35.88
CA ASN A 53 13.74 5.92 -35.69
C ASN A 53 14.16 5.86 -34.21
N LYS A 54 13.49 5.00 -33.43
CA LYS A 54 13.82 4.79 -32.02
C LYS A 54 14.97 3.81 -31.85
N PRO A 55 15.86 4.05 -30.88
CA PRO A 55 16.94 3.12 -30.61
C PRO A 55 16.36 1.80 -30.09
N THR A 56 16.58 0.74 -30.86
CA THR A 56 16.24 -0.65 -30.51
C THR A 56 17.53 -1.40 -30.15
N GLY A 57 17.42 -2.58 -29.54
CA GLY A 57 18.57 -3.42 -29.19
C GLY A 57 19.10 -3.26 -27.76
N VAL A 58 20.29 -3.84 -27.52
CA VAL A 58 20.84 -4.08 -26.18
C VAL A 58 20.97 -2.77 -25.39
N GLY A 59 20.39 -2.75 -24.19
CA GLY A 59 20.47 -1.60 -23.28
C GLY A 59 19.33 -0.59 -23.44
N ASN A 60 18.56 -0.63 -24.52
CA ASN A 60 17.38 0.22 -24.73
C ASN A 60 16.11 -0.44 -24.18
N ARG A 61 15.15 0.40 -23.77
CA ARG A 61 13.86 -0.10 -23.28
C ARG A 61 13.00 -0.52 -24.47
N THR A 62 12.55 -1.77 -24.44
CA THR A 62 11.73 -2.39 -25.49
C THR A 62 10.26 -2.28 -25.14
N TYR A 63 9.88 -2.62 -23.91
CA TYR A 63 8.49 -2.62 -23.47
C TYR A 63 8.36 -2.28 -21.98
N TYR A 64 7.12 -2.07 -21.55
CA TYR A 64 6.71 -2.07 -20.15
C TYR A 64 5.80 -3.27 -19.88
N HIS A 65 6.04 -3.97 -18.78
CA HIS A 65 5.17 -5.03 -18.31
C HIS A 65 4.32 -4.53 -17.15
N MET A 66 3.04 -4.38 -17.40
CA MET A 66 2.04 -4.06 -16.39
C MET A 66 1.35 -5.35 -15.92
N ILE A 67 1.16 -5.46 -14.61
CA ILE A 67 0.41 -6.54 -13.97
C ILE A 67 -0.72 -5.88 -13.19
N VAL A 68 -1.94 -6.34 -13.44
CA VAL A 68 -3.15 -5.88 -12.75
C VAL A 68 -3.74 -7.08 -12.01
N SER A 69 -3.82 -7.01 -10.68
CA SER A 69 -4.32 -8.10 -9.83
C SER A 69 -5.54 -7.66 -9.04
N TYR A 70 -6.53 -8.53 -8.88
CA TYR A 70 -7.78 -8.24 -8.18
C TYR A 70 -7.91 -9.01 -6.86
N ASN A 71 -8.85 -8.60 -6.00
CA ASN A 71 -9.07 -9.25 -4.70
C ASN A 71 -10.05 -10.42 -4.85
N THR A 72 -9.53 -11.60 -5.15
CA THR A 72 -10.31 -12.83 -5.32
C THR A 72 -10.70 -13.52 -4.00
N THR A 73 -10.26 -12.99 -2.85
CA THR A 73 -10.63 -13.53 -1.53
C THR A 73 -12.07 -13.22 -1.15
N TYR A 74 -12.55 -12.02 -1.52
CA TYR A 74 -13.90 -11.56 -1.17
C TYR A 74 -14.81 -11.44 -2.39
N GLU A 75 -14.26 -11.48 -3.61
CA GLU A 75 -15.02 -11.35 -4.85
C GLU A 75 -14.69 -12.49 -5.81
N LYS A 76 -15.72 -13.13 -6.35
CA LYS A 76 -15.56 -14.05 -7.47
C LYS A 76 -15.60 -13.22 -8.75
N ILE A 77 -14.44 -13.01 -9.35
CA ILE A 77 -14.29 -12.26 -10.60
C ILE A 77 -13.87 -13.26 -11.67
N SER A 78 -14.63 -13.32 -12.77
CA SER A 78 -14.29 -14.24 -13.86
C SER A 78 -13.05 -13.75 -14.64
N PRO A 79 -12.29 -14.67 -15.28
CA PRO A 79 -11.19 -14.30 -16.17
C PRO A 79 -11.61 -13.33 -17.28
N GLU A 80 -12.82 -13.49 -17.81
CA GLU A 80 -13.39 -12.65 -18.86
C GLU A 80 -13.67 -11.23 -18.37
N GLU A 81 -14.19 -11.08 -17.15
CA GLU A 81 -14.40 -9.78 -16.52
C GLU A 81 -13.05 -9.10 -16.24
N VAL A 82 -12.03 -9.84 -15.78
CA VAL A 82 -10.69 -9.29 -15.61
C VAL A 82 -10.11 -8.82 -16.95
N ARG A 83 -10.25 -9.60 -18.01
CA ARG A 83 -9.83 -9.22 -19.37
C ARG A 83 -10.50 -7.90 -19.78
N ASP A 84 -11.82 -7.80 -19.62
CA ASP A 84 -12.60 -6.65 -20.08
C ASP A 84 -12.32 -5.40 -19.26
N MET A 85 -12.23 -5.53 -17.93
CA MET A 85 -11.86 -4.41 -17.05
C MET A 85 -10.46 -3.89 -17.33
N VAL A 86 -9.48 -4.78 -17.58
CA VAL A 86 -8.10 -4.36 -17.86
C VAL A 86 -7.97 -3.77 -19.26
N LYS A 87 -8.70 -4.30 -20.24
CA LYS A 87 -8.82 -3.69 -21.58
C LYS A 87 -9.38 -2.27 -21.47
N ASP A 88 -10.48 -2.10 -20.75
CA ASP A 88 -11.12 -0.81 -20.55
C ASP A 88 -10.20 0.18 -19.82
N LEU A 89 -9.46 -0.28 -18.81
CA LEU A 89 -8.43 0.51 -18.13
C LEU A 89 -7.35 1.02 -19.10
N CYS A 90 -6.90 0.18 -20.02
CA CYS A 90 -5.92 0.56 -21.03
C CYS A 90 -6.51 1.60 -22.00
N GLN A 91 -7.76 1.43 -22.44
CA GLN A 91 -8.47 2.31 -23.36
C GLN A 91 -8.81 3.68 -22.76
N ARG A 92 -9.15 3.75 -21.47
CA ARG A 92 -9.49 5.01 -20.76
C ARG A 92 -8.27 5.86 -20.38
N THR A 93 -7.06 5.39 -20.64
CA THR A 93 -5.82 6.09 -20.28
C THR A 93 -4.90 6.26 -21.48
N LYS A 94 -3.82 7.02 -21.32
CA LYS A 94 -2.81 7.21 -22.37
C LYS A 94 -2.19 5.90 -22.91
N ILE A 95 -2.37 4.76 -22.23
CA ILE A 95 -1.89 3.44 -22.69
C ILE A 95 -2.50 3.11 -24.06
N ASP A 96 -3.72 3.58 -24.33
CA ASP A 96 -4.43 3.46 -25.59
C ASP A 96 -3.68 4.05 -26.82
N CYS A 97 -2.73 4.95 -26.58
CA CYS A 97 -1.86 5.51 -27.63
C CYS A 97 -0.67 4.61 -28.00
N TYR A 98 -0.48 3.51 -27.26
CA TYR A 98 0.61 2.57 -27.40
C TYR A 98 0.07 1.22 -27.87
N GLN A 99 0.89 0.48 -28.60
CA GLN A 99 0.54 -0.91 -28.89
C GLN A 99 0.65 -1.69 -27.58
N TRP A 100 -0.31 -2.57 -27.31
CA TRP A 100 -0.26 -3.41 -26.13
C TRP A 100 -0.86 -4.78 -26.37
N TYR A 101 -0.37 -5.75 -25.60
CA TYR A 101 -0.81 -7.14 -25.58
C TYR A 101 -1.23 -7.53 -24.17
N LEU A 102 -2.48 -7.95 -24.00
CA LEU A 102 -3.09 -8.33 -22.75
C LEU A 102 -3.37 -9.84 -22.74
N ALA A 103 -2.98 -10.53 -21.67
CA ALA A 103 -3.36 -11.92 -21.40
C ALA A 103 -3.74 -12.08 -19.92
N VAL A 104 -4.81 -12.83 -19.65
CA VAL A 104 -5.23 -13.19 -18.28
C VAL A 104 -4.74 -14.58 -17.92
N HIS A 105 -4.15 -14.73 -16.73
CA HIS A 105 -3.71 -16.03 -16.22
C HIS A 105 -4.78 -16.65 -15.32
N THR A 106 -5.11 -17.91 -15.58
CA THR A 106 -6.09 -18.70 -14.85
C THR A 106 -5.46 -19.82 -14.02
N ASP A 107 -4.12 -19.88 -13.97
CA ASP A 107 -3.34 -20.91 -13.27
C ASP A 107 -3.53 -20.90 -11.75
N ARG A 108 -4.03 -19.78 -11.20
CA ARG A 108 -4.32 -19.58 -9.77
C ARG A 108 -5.70 -18.97 -9.58
N PRO A 109 -6.74 -19.79 -9.35
CA PRO A 109 -8.11 -19.28 -9.17
C PRO A 109 -8.25 -18.41 -7.91
N ASP A 110 -7.36 -18.57 -6.94
CA ASP A 110 -7.24 -17.75 -5.74
C ASP A 110 -6.54 -16.40 -5.98
N HIS A 111 -5.97 -16.17 -7.16
CA HIS A 111 -5.23 -14.96 -7.53
C HIS A 111 -5.42 -14.57 -9.01
N MET A 112 -6.57 -13.99 -9.34
CA MET A 112 -6.84 -13.53 -10.71
C MET A 112 -6.00 -12.30 -11.06
N HIS A 113 -5.28 -12.37 -12.17
CA HIS A 113 -4.44 -11.27 -12.63
C HIS A 113 -4.25 -11.26 -14.15
N ALA A 114 -4.02 -10.07 -14.67
CA ALA A 114 -3.79 -9.83 -16.07
C ALA A 114 -2.38 -9.24 -16.30
N HIS A 115 -1.76 -9.69 -17.38
CA HIS A 115 -0.47 -9.21 -17.86
C HIS A 115 -0.71 -8.34 -19.10
N VAL A 116 -0.24 -7.09 -19.06
CA VAL A 116 -0.24 -6.18 -20.21
C VAL A 116 1.19 -5.84 -20.60
N VAL A 117 1.60 -6.18 -21.81
CA VAL A 117 2.88 -5.81 -22.41
C VAL A 117 2.65 -4.60 -23.29
N ILE A 118 3.23 -3.46 -22.93
CA ILE A 118 3.02 -2.17 -23.58
C ILE A 118 4.28 -1.80 -24.36
N ASN A 119 4.15 -1.48 -25.65
CA ASN A 119 5.25 -0.99 -26.46
C ASN A 119 5.84 0.27 -25.82
N ASN A 120 7.17 0.39 -25.82
CA ASN A 120 7.82 1.61 -25.37
C ASN A 120 7.53 2.80 -26.31
N VAL A 121 7.04 2.60 -27.53
CA VAL A 121 6.81 3.68 -28.51
C VAL A 121 5.31 3.83 -28.80
N SER A 122 4.78 5.05 -28.74
CA SER A 122 3.40 5.31 -29.15
C SER A 122 3.26 5.22 -30.66
N TYR A 123 2.23 4.52 -31.13
CA TYR A 123 1.91 4.41 -32.56
C TYR A 123 0.96 5.52 -33.02
N ARG A 124 0.26 6.17 -32.08
CA ARG A 124 -0.60 7.33 -32.35
C ARG A 124 -0.41 8.44 -31.31
N GLY A 125 -0.82 9.65 -31.68
CA GLY A 125 -0.88 10.78 -30.76
C GLY A 125 -2.30 11.01 -30.25
N ASP A 126 -2.41 11.61 -29.07
CA ASP A 126 -3.67 12.07 -28.48
C ASP A 126 -3.41 13.36 -27.71
N ARG A 127 -4.15 14.42 -28.08
CA ARG A 127 -3.99 15.75 -27.47
C ARG A 127 -4.53 15.81 -26.04
N LYS A 128 -5.63 15.11 -25.73
CA LYS A 128 -6.25 15.05 -24.41
C LYS A 128 -5.37 14.28 -23.41
N GLN A 129 -4.74 13.20 -23.87
CA GLN A 129 -3.82 12.37 -23.09
C GLN A 129 -2.38 12.91 -23.09
N HIS A 130 -2.12 14.02 -23.78
CA HIS A 130 -0.81 14.65 -23.94
C HIS A 130 0.27 13.69 -24.49
N VAL A 131 -0.12 12.81 -25.42
CA VAL A 131 0.79 11.88 -26.11
C VAL A 131 1.04 12.36 -27.53
N LYS A 132 2.32 12.47 -27.92
CA LYS A 132 2.72 12.65 -29.33
C LYS A 132 3.00 11.27 -29.93
N ALA A 133 2.74 11.08 -31.22
CA ALA A 133 3.13 9.87 -31.93
C ALA A 133 4.66 9.70 -31.89
N GLY A 134 5.14 8.45 -31.78
CA GLY A 134 6.55 8.16 -31.61
C GLY A 134 7.14 8.59 -30.26
N LYS A 135 6.34 8.92 -29.25
CA LYS A 135 6.85 9.29 -27.92
C LYS A 135 7.07 8.06 -27.06
N SER A 136 8.23 8.00 -26.39
CA SER A 136 8.52 6.88 -25.50
C SER A 136 7.60 6.85 -24.28
N PHE A 137 7.10 5.67 -23.90
CA PHE A 137 6.23 5.47 -22.75
C PHE A 137 6.94 5.87 -21.46
N GLN A 138 6.21 6.55 -20.58
CA GLN A 138 6.71 7.00 -19.29
C GLN A 138 5.76 6.56 -18.17
N SER A 139 6.21 5.59 -17.38
CA SER A 139 5.58 5.17 -16.12
C SER A 139 5.89 6.17 -15.00
N THR A 140 5.26 7.34 -15.02
CA THR A 140 5.39 8.35 -13.96
C THR A 140 4.54 8.00 -12.74
N GLY A 141 4.83 8.63 -11.58
CA GLY A 141 3.97 8.51 -10.40
C GLY A 141 2.53 8.97 -10.67
N LYS A 142 2.36 10.06 -11.44
CA LYS A 142 1.06 10.57 -11.88
C LYS A 142 0.26 9.52 -12.67
N LEU A 143 0.89 8.84 -13.62
CA LEU A 143 0.23 7.78 -14.39
C LEU A 143 -0.22 6.63 -13.49
N ARG A 144 0.62 6.21 -12.53
CA ARG A 144 0.25 5.12 -11.61
C ARG A 144 -0.96 5.49 -10.76
N HIS A 145 -1.02 6.73 -10.29
CA HIS A 145 -2.18 7.23 -9.55
C HIS A 145 -3.44 7.26 -10.41
N GLU A 146 -3.33 7.78 -11.64
CA GLU A 146 -4.44 7.81 -12.60
C GLU A 146 -4.96 6.40 -12.91
N LEU A 147 -4.07 5.43 -13.14
CA LEU A 147 -4.44 4.03 -13.37
C LEU A 147 -5.16 3.42 -12.16
N MET A 148 -4.72 3.75 -10.94
CA MET A 148 -5.38 3.30 -9.71
C MET A 148 -6.79 3.90 -9.56
N GLU A 149 -6.94 5.20 -9.81
CA GLU A 149 -8.23 5.88 -9.75
C GLU A 149 -9.20 5.36 -10.81
N LYS A 150 -8.76 5.23 -12.06
CA LYS A 150 -9.56 4.65 -13.14
C LYS A 150 -9.91 3.19 -12.87
N GLY A 151 -8.96 2.41 -12.34
CA GLY A 151 -9.20 1.03 -11.94
C GLY A 151 -10.31 0.92 -10.88
N ASN A 152 -10.35 1.82 -9.89
CA ASN A 152 -11.44 1.86 -8.91
C ASN A 152 -12.79 2.22 -9.54
N VAL A 153 -12.82 3.19 -10.47
CA VAL A 153 -14.06 3.55 -11.18
C VAL A 153 -14.60 2.33 -11.93
N ILE A 154 -13.75 1.62 -12.67
CA ILE A 154 -14.12 0.42 -13.42
C ILE A 154 -14.61 -0.69 -12.47
N CYS A 155 -13.90 -0.94 -11.38
CA CYS A 155 -14.35 -1.93 -10.39
C CYS A 155 -15.74 -1.60 -9.84
N LYS A 156 -16.01 -0.31 -9.55
CA LYS A 156 -17.32 0.14 -9.10
C LYS A 156 -18.41 -0.03 -10.16
N GLU A 157 -18.11 0.29 -11.42
CA GLU A 157 -19.04 0.10 -12.54
C GLU A 157 -19.44 -1.38 -12.72
N HIS A 158 -18.53 -2.30 -12.39
CA HIS A 158 -18.75 -3.75 -12.42
C HIS A 158 -19.29 -4.35 -11.09
N GLY A 159 -19.55 -3.53 -10.06
CA GLY A 159 -20.07 -3.99 -8.77
C GLY A 159 -19.04 -4.61 -7.82
N TYR A 160 -17.74 -4.41 -8.06
CA TYR A 160 -16.66 -4.92 -7.22
C TYR A 160 -16.18 -3.90 -6.18
N GLU A 161 -16.88 -3.85 -5.05
CA GLU A 161 -16.62 -2.90 -3.96
C GLU A 161 -15.43 -3.29 -3.07
N HIS A 162 -15.15 -4.59 -2.87
CA HIS A 162 -13.98 -5.08 -2.13
C HIS A 162 -12.69 -4.99 -2.95
N SER A 163 -12.82 -4.82 -4.28
CA SER A 163 -11.76 -4.37 -5.17
C SER A 163 -11.65 -2.85 -5.27
N LEU A 164 -12.13 -2.07 -4.30
CA LEU A 164 -11.77 -0.65 -4.12
C LEU A 164 -10.63 -0.50 -3.09
N VAL A 165 -9.68 0.42 -3.31
CA VAL A 165 -8.69 0.84 -2.29
C VAL A 165 -8.67 2.35 -2.27
N ASN A 166 -8.60 2.89 -1.06
CA ASN A 166 -8.46 4.30 -0.82
C ASN A 166 -7.08 4.81 -1.31
N THR A 167 -7.06 5.56 -2.42
CA THR A 167 -5.85 6.16 -3.00
C THR A 167 -5.30 7.34 -2.17
N LYS A 168 -6.11 7.89 -1.25
CA LYS A 168 -5.77 9.05 -0.42
C LYS A 168 -5.13 8.66 0.92
N SER A 169 -5.30 7.43 1.39
CA SER A 169 -4.70 6.96 2.64
C SER A 169 -3.46 6.11 2.38
N LYS A 170 -2.35 6.41 3.07
CA LYS A 170 -1.25 5.44 3.21
C LYS A 170 -1.85 4.14 3.78
N ALA A 171 -1.43 2.98 3.27
CA ALA A 171 -1.81 1.70 3.86
C ALA A 171 -1.45 1.72 5.35
N GLN A 172 -2.45 1.52 6.21
CA GLN A 172 -2.34 1.49 7.67
C GLN A 172 -1.20 0.56 8.10
N GLU A 173 -1.22 -0.66 7.56
CA GLU A 173 -0.15 -1.65 7.69
C GLU A 173 0.45 -2.04 6.33
N ARG A 174 1.77 -2.30 6.28
CA ARG A 174 2.47 -2.81 5.09
C ARG A 174 3.16 -4.13 5.37
N LEU A 175 2.53 -5.22 4.98
CA LEU A 175 3.14 -6.56 4.93
C LEU A 175 3.89 -6.76 3.61
N THR A 176 5.12 -7.30 3.66
CA THR A 176 5.82 -7.76 2.45
C THR A 176 5.41 -9.18 2.08
N ARG A 177 5.69 -9.59 0.84
CA ARG A 177 5.39 -10.95 0.37
C ARG A 177 6.02 -12.05 1.23
N ALA A 178 7.19 -11.79 1.82
CA ALA A 178 7.84 -12.73 2.74
C ALA A 178 7.10 -12.84 4.07
N GLU A 179 6.54 -11.73 4.58
CA GLU A 179 5.69 -11.73 5.79
C GLU A 179 4.40 -12.52 5.55
N LEU A 180 3.73 -12.29 4.42
CA LEU A 180 2.52 -13.05 4.05
C LEU A 180 2.78 -14.55 3.92
N ALA A 181 3.93 -14.94 3.35
CA ALA A 181 4.30 -16.35 3.21
C ALA A 181 4.67 -17.03 4.55
N LEU A 182 5.19 -16.27 5.52
CA LEU A 182 5.45 -16.77 6.87
C LEU A 182 4.15 -16.89 7.68
N ALA A 183 3.29 -15.87 7.63
CA ALA A 183 1.99 -15.89 8.29
C ALA A 183 1.11 -17.05 7.80
N ALA A 184 1.12 -17.35 6.50
CA ALA A 184 0.43 -18.51 5.93
C ALA A 184 0.95 -19.88 6.45
N LYS A 185 2.18 -19.91 7.00
CA LYS A 185 2.78 -21.08 7.66
C LYS A 185 2.64 -21.04 9.19
N GLY A 186 1.94 -20.05 9.74
CA GLY A 186 1.84 -19.83 11.18
C GLY A 186 3.12 -19.26 11.82
N GLU A 187 4.09 -18.82 11.02
CA GLU A 187 5.35 -18.25 11.50
C GLU A 187 5.25 -16.72 11.59
N ILE A 188 5.66 -16.16 12.74
CA ILE A 188 5.61 -14.72 12.99
C ILE A 188 6.84 -14.05 12.35
N SER A 189 6.63 -13.11 11.43
CA SER A 189 7.75 -12.36 10.85
C SER A 189 8.38 -11.41 11.88
N TRP A 190 9.68 -11.16 11.74
CA TRP A 190 10.38 -10.12 12.51
C TRP A 190 9.64 -8.78 12.51
N LYS A 191 9.07 -8.38 11.37
CA LYS A 191 8.35 -7.11 11.27
C LYS A 191 6.98 -7.14 11.94
N ASP A 192 6.29 -8.27 11.95
CA ASP A 192 5.03 -8.43 12.69
C ASP A 192 5.31 -8.37 14.20
N LYS A 193 6.38 -9.05 14.65
CA LYS A 193 6.88 -8.92 16.01
C LYS A 193 7.22 -7.47 16.36
N LEU A 194 7.91 -6.76 15.45
CA LEU A 194 8.24 -5.35 15.64
C LEU A 194 7.00 -4.45 15.68
N ARG A 195 5.96 -4.71 14.88
CA ARG A 195 4.68 -3.96 14.97
C ARG A 195 4.04 -4.16 16.33
N ASN A 196 3.93 -5.39 16.82
CA ASN A 196 3.38 -5.68 18.15
C ASN A 196 4.20 -5.01 19.27
N GLN A 197 5.53 -4.99 19.16
CA GLN A 197 6.40 -4.29 20.10
C GLN A 197 6.15 -2.78 20.11
N ILE A 198 5.97 -2.18 18.91
CA ILE A 198 5.64 -0.76 18.78
C ILE A 198 4.24 -0.46 19.34
N GLU A 199 3.25 -1.30 19.09
CA GLU A 199 1.90 -1.19 19.66
C GLU A 199 1.95 -1.20 21.19
N TYR A 200 2.64 -2.17 21.79
CA TYR A 200 2.79 -2.23 23.23
C TYR A 200 3.53 -0.99 23.78
N ALA A 201 4.66 -0.61 23.17
CA ALA A 201 5.45 0.52 23.64
C ALA A 201 4.70 1.86 23.51
N LYS A 202 3.96 2.08 22.43
CA LYS A 202 3.16 3.31 22.26
C LYS A 202 1.97 3.36 23.22
N GLU A 203 1.38 2.21 23.56
CA GLU A 203 0.30 2.13 24.53
C GLU A 203 0.76 2.41 25.95
N GLN A 204 1.99 2.04 26.31
CA GLN A 204 2.52 2.28 27.66
C GLN A 204 3.17 3.65 27.80
N ALA A 205 3.82 4.15 26.75
CA ALA A 205 4.53 5.43 26.81
C ALA A 205 3.61 6.62 27.15
N SER A 206 4.15 7.54 27.96
CA SER A 206 3.59 8.85 28.28
C SER A 206 4.35 9.98 27.56
N SER A 207 5.52 9.69 26.96
CA SER A 207 6.30 10.61 26.14
C SER A 207 7.09 9.89 25.04
N SER A 208 7.54 10.64 24.04
CA SER A 208 8.39 10.11 22.95
C SER A 208 9.72 9.53 23.46
N SER A 209 10.30 10.12 24.51
CA SER A 209 11.53 9.62 25.14
C SER A 209 11.30 8.31 25.86
N GLU A 210 10.16 8.17 26.55
CA GLU A 210 9.76 6.95 27.24
C GLU A 210 9.46 5.82 26.23
N PHE A 211 8.86 6.14 25.09
CA PHE A 211 8.69 5.18 24.00
C PHE A 211 10.03 4.60 23.53
N ILE A 212 11.04 5.46 23.29
CA ILE A 212 12.38 5.02 22.87
C ILE A 212 13.02 4.14 23.95
N TRP A 213 12.85 4.51 25.22
CA TRP A 213 13.34 3.74 26.35
C TRP A 213 12.66 2.36 26.43
N LEU A 214 11.33 2.29 26.38
CA LEU A 214 10.55 1.03 26.40
C LEU A 214 10.93 0.09 25.26
N MET A 215 11.17 0.62 24.06
CA MET A 215 11.62 -0.17 22.91
C MET A 215 12.99 -0.80 23.16
N LYS A 216 13.89 -0.09 23.85
CA LYS A 216 15.22 -0.59 24.19
C LYS A 216 15.17 -1.58 25.35
N ASP A 217 14.52 -1.21 26.46
CA ASP A 217 14.50 -1.97 27.71
C ASP A 217 13.72 -3.27 27.58
N ASN A 218 12.48 -3.20 27.07
CA ASN A 218 11.61 -4.38 27.03
C ASN A 218 11.88 -5.29 25.84
N PHE A 219 12.42 -4.75 24.75
CA PHE A 219 12.46 -5.45 23.46
C PHE A 219 13.86 -5.53 22.82
N GLY A 220 14.87 -4.87 23.40
CA GLY A 220 16.22 -4.83 22.82
C GLY A 220 16.24 -4.19 21.44
N VAL A 221 15.35 -3.21 21.17
CA VAL A 221 15.26 -2.51 19.88
C VAL A 221 15.62 -1.04 20.09
N THR A 222 16.78 -0.66 19.57
CA THR A 222 17.20 0.74 19.57
C THR A 222 16.44 1.51 18.49
N VAL A 223 15.74 2.58 18.89
CA VAL A 223 15.07 3.50 17.97
C VAL A 223 16.01 4.67 17.68
N GLN A 224 16.45 4.78 16.43
CA GLN A 224 17.21 5.92 15.94
C GLN A 224 16.32 6.85 15.13
N GLU A 225 16.44 8.14 15.37
CA GLU A 225 15.82 9.16 14.53
C GLU A 225 16.79 9.62 13.44
N HIS A 226 16.35 9.60 12.19
CA HIS A 226 17.11 10.15 11.08
C HIS A 226 16.18 10.81 10.06
N LYS A 227 16.37 12.11 9.82
CA LYS A 227 15.55 12.92 8.89
C LYS A 227 14.04 12.84 9.21
N ASN A 228 13.68 13.04 10.48
CA ASN A 228 12.31 13.01 10.99
C ASN A 228 11.57 11.67 10.80
N ALA A 229 12.31 10.56 10.73
CA ALA A 229 11.76 9.22 10.62
C ALA A 229 12.45 8.27 11.60
N TYR A 230 11.71 7.30 12.11
CA TYR A 230 12.24 6.26 12.98
C TYR A 230 12.84 5.08 12.22
N ARG A 231 14.00 4.64 12.72
CA ARG A 231 14.70 3.44 12.33
C ARG A 231 14.86 2.54 13.55
N TYR A 232 14.33 1.33 13.45
CA TYR A 232 14.36 0.30 14.50
C TYR A 232 15.54 -0.64 14.25
N ILE A 233 16.44 -0.74 15.23
CA ILE A 233 17.67 -1.53 15.16
C ILE A 233 17.64 -2.58 16.29
N PRO A 234 17.52 -3.87 15.96
CA PRO A 234 17.60 -4.95 16.94
C PRO A 234 19.01 -5.06 17.50
N GLU A 235 19.15 -5.24 18.80
CA GLU A 235 20.45 -5.36 19.47
C GLU A 235 21.22 -6.63 19.06
N PHE A 236 20.50 -7.72 18.80
CA PHE A 236 21.07 -8.98 18.29
C PHE A 236 21.41 -8.96 16.79
N PHE A 237 21.31 -7.81 16.11
CA PHE A 237 21.68 -7.69 14.71
C PHE A 237 23.20 -7.81 14.53
N THR A 238 23.64 -8.84 13.79
CA THR A 238 25.03 -8.96 13.37
C THR A 238 25.11 -9.06 11.85
N ARG A 239 26.00 -8.28 11.22
CA ARG A 239 26.19 -8.27 9.75
C ARG A 239 26.55 -9.65 9.18
N LYS A 240 27.09 -10.55 10.01
CA LYS A 240 27.55 -11.89 9.63
C LYS A 240 26.43 -12.95 9.67
N ASN A 241 25.32 -12.71 10.38
CA ASN A 241 24.23 -13.68 10.49
C ASN A 241 23.03 -13.28 9.62
N ALA A 242 22.85 -13.99 8.50
CA ALA A 242 21.76 -13.76 7.55
C ALA A 242 20.36 -14.02 8.13
N ALA A 243 20.26 -14.85 9.19
CA ALA A 243 19.03 -15.15 9.90
C ALA A 243 18.70 -14.13 11.01
N SER A 244 19.63 -13.21 11.33
CA SER A 244 19.38 -12.21 12.36
C SER A 244 18.36 -11.14 11.92
N PRO A 245 17.53 -10.63 12.85
CA PRO A 245 16.58 -9.57 12.57
C PRO A 245 17.26 -8.31 12.01
N LYS A 246 16.84 -7.86 10.82
CA LYS A 246 17.48 -6.72 10.15
C LYS A 246 16.88 -5.38 10.61
N PRO A 247 17.66 -4.29 10.59
CA PRO A 247 17.14 -2.94 10.84
C PRO A 247 15.97 -2.60 9.93
N CYS A 248 14.89 -2.06 10.52
CA CYS A 248 13.67 -1.70 9.82
C CYS A 248 13.45 -0.19 9.86
N HIS A 249 12.94 0.38 8.78
CA HIS A 249 12.56 1.79 8.70
C HIS A 249 11.04 1.90 8.74
N GLU A 250 10.49 2.86 9.49
CA GLU A 250 9.04 3.06 9.68
C GLU A 250 8.20 2.93 8.39
N ARG A 251 8.65 3.47 7.25
CA ARG A 251 7.95 3.40 5.94
C ARG A 251 7.66 1.98 5.44
N ARG A 252 8.40 0.99 5.96
CA ARG A 252 8.26 -0.45 5.64
C ARG A 252 7.28 -1.17 6.55
N LEU A 253 6.81 -0.53 7.63
CA LEU A 253 5.88 -1.10 8.60
C LEU A 253 4.43 -0.68 8.31
N GLY A 254 4.21 0.55 7.86
CA GLY A 254 2.87 1.07 7.57
C GLY A 254 2.73 2.54 7.94
N GLY A 255 1.57 3.14 7.64
CA GLY A 255 1.25 4.51 8.04
C GLY A 255 1.05 4.68 9.55
N ASP A 256 0.64 3.61 10.25
CA ASP A 256 0.36 3.64 11.69
C ASP A 256 1.63 3.63 12.55
N TYR A 257 2.76 3.28 11.94
CA TYR A 257 4.05 3.10 12.60
C TYR A 257 5.08 4.19 12.25
N THR A 258 4.62 5.33 11.73
CA THR A 258 5.49 6.49 11.51
C THR A 258 5.73 7.22 12.82
N LYS A 259 6.87 7.90 12.94
CA LYS A 259 7.17 8.82 14.06
C LYS A 259 6.00 9.75 14.33
N GLU A 260 5.49 10.40 13.28
CA GLU A 260 4.36 11.34 13.38
C GLU A 260 3.13 10.69 14.00
N THR A 261 2.74 9.50 13.55
CA THR A 261 1.56 8.81 14.08
C THR A 261 1.75 8.39 15.53
N ILE A 262 2.93 7.87 15.88
CA ILE A 262 3.25 7.44 17.24
C ILE A 262 3.27 8.63 18.21
N VAL A 263 3.96 9.71 17.84
CA VAL A 263 4.04 10.93 18.67
C VAL A 263 2.66 11.55 18.86
N ASN A 264 1.88 11.70 17.78
CA ASN A 264 0.52 12.23 17.86
C ASN A 264 -0.39 11.37 18.76
N TYR A 265 -0.22 10.05 18.74
CA TYR A 265 -0.97 9.15 19.62
C TYR A 265 -0.62 9.37 21.09
N ILE A 266 0.67 9.42 21.43
CA ILE A 266 1.14 9.64 22.80
C ILE A 266 0.67 11.02 23.32
N GLU A 267 0.77 12.06 22.49
CA GLU A 267 0.33 13.41 22.85
C GLU A 267 -1.19 13.49 23.09
N ARG A 268 -1.99 12.83 22.26
CA ARG A 268 -3.46 12.75 22.46
C ARG A 268 -3.81 12.00 23.74
N LYS A 269 -3.14 10.87 23.99
CA LYS A 269 -3.31 10.07 25.20
C LYS A 269 -2.97 10.88 26.45
N ALA A 270 -1.84 11.61 26.45
CA ALA A 270 -1.44 12.47 27.57
C ALA A 270 -2.48 13.56 27.85
N LYS A 271 -2.96 14.27 26.81
CA LYS A 271 -4.02 15.30 26.93
C LYS A 271 -5.32 14.72 27.49
N HIS A 272 -5.72 13.53 27.04
CA HIS A 272 -6.92 12.87 27.54
C HIS A 272 -6.78 12.49 29.03
N TYR A 273 -5.61 11.99 29.43
CA TYR A 273 -5.33 11.66 30.82
C TYR A 273 -5.32 12.90 31.73
N ASP A 274 -4.74 14.01 31.27
CA ASP A 274 -4.74 15.28 32.01
C ASP A 274 -6.15 15.85 32.18
N ASN A 275 -6.98 15.78 31.13
CA ASN A 275 -8.38 16.21 31.20
C ASN A 275 -9.19 15.35 32.18
N TYR A 276 -9.04 14.02 32.10
CA TYR A 276 -9.67 13.09 33.04
C TYR A 276 -9.25 13.36 34.49
N LYS A 277 -7.96 13.65 34.73
CA LYS A 277 -7.45 13.99 36.06
C LYS A 277 -8.01 15.31 36.57
N LYS A 278 -8.15 16.32 35.71
CA LYS A 278 -8.79 17.61 36.03
C LYS A 278 -10.27 17.43 36.39
N GLU A 279 -11.04 16.71 35.57
CA GLU A 279 -12.45 16.41 35.84
C GLU A 279 -12.64 15.65 37.17
N LYS A 280 -11.82 14.63 37.42
CA LYS A 280 -11.86 13.87 38.68
C LYS A 280 -11.48 14.72 39.89
N SER A 281 -10.54 15.67 39.73
CA SER A 281 -10.18 16.61 40.81
C SER A 281 -11.27 17.64 41.10
N LEU A 282 -11.99 18.10 40.06
CA LEU A 282 -13.14 18.99 40.19
C LEU A 282 -14.29 18.28 40.93
N VAL A 283 -14.64 17.06 40.50
CA VAL A 283 -15.67 16.24 41.15
C VAL A 283 -15.31 15.96 42.62
N ARG A 284 -14.04 15.66 42.93
CA ARG A 284 -13.59 15.43 44.30
C ARG A 284 -13.60 16.70 45.17
N GLY A 285 -13.31 17.86 44.57
CA GLY A 285 -13.42 19.17 45.21
C GLY A 285 -14.87 19.57 45.48
N ASP A 286 -15.78 19.25 44.57
CA ASP A 286 -17.22 19.52 44.72
C ASP A 286 -17.86 18.61 45.79
N LEU A 287 -17.44 17.35 45.88
CA LEU A 287 -17.82 16.43 46.96
C LEU A 287 -17.33 16.90 48.33
N ALA A 288 -16.08 17.38 48.43
CA ALA A 288 -15.54 17.90 49.69
C ALA A 288 -16.27 19.16 50.16
N LYS A 289 -16.65 20.05 49.25
CA LYS A 289 -17.46 21.26 49.57
C LYS A 289 -18.90 20.92 49.95
N ALA A 290 -19.47 19.85 49.41
CA ALA A 290 -20.80 19.37 49.80
C ALA A 290 -20.77 18.77 51.22
N ASP A 291 -19.71 18.07 51.58
CA ASP A 291 -19.52 17.50 52.92
C ASP A 291 -19.33 18.61 53.97
N GLU A 292 -18.48 19.62 53.69
CA GLU A 292 -18.32 20.80 54.57
C GLU A 292 -19.65 21.56 54.79
N ARG A 293 -20.45 21.77 53.74
CA ARG A 293 -21.77 22.42 53.87
C ARG A 293 -22.77 21.59 54.68
N THR A 294 -22.64 20.27 54.67
CA THR A 294 -23.53 19.38 55.43
C THR A 294 -23.14 19.39 56.91
N VAL A 295 -21.84 19.39 57.21
CA VAL A 295 -21.30 19.49 58.57
C VAL A 295 -21.57 20.87 59.20
N SER A 296 -21.40 21.97 58.47
CA SER A 296 -21.72 23.31 59.01
C SER A 296 -23.20 23.46 59.37
N ARG A 297 -24.10 22.82 58.60
CA ARG A 297 -25.56 22.89 58.83
C ARG A 297 -26.02 22.04 60.02
N THR A 298 -25.28 20.99 60.39
CA THR A 298 -25.56 20.22 61.62
C THR A 298 -25.10 20.94 62.89
N TYR A 299 -24.02 21.74 62.83
CA TYR A 299 -23.57 22.52 63.98
C TYR A 299 -24.44 23.75 64.28
N GLU A 300 -25.06 24.38 63.27
CA GLU A 300 -26.01 25.49 63.49
C GLU A 300 -27.37 25.04 64.08
N GLN A 301 -27.74 23.76 63.97
CA GLN A 301 -28.98 23.24 64.54
C GLN A 301 -28.86 22.77 66.00
N ASP A 302 -27.66 22.47 66.50
CA ASP A 302 -27.46 22.10 67.91
C ASP A 302 -27.26 23.34 68.82
N ASP A 303 -26.65 24.41 68.32
CA ASP A 303 -26.40 25.64 69.12
C ASP A 303 -27.64 26.53 69.31
N SER A 304 -28.78 26.15 68.70
CA SER A 304 -30.08 26.81 68.86
C SER A 304 -31.03 26.11 69.84
N ARG A 305 -30.57 25.06 70.54
CA ARG A 305 -31.35 24.31 71.54
C ARG A 305 -30.88 24.45 72.99
N GLU A 306 -29.84 25.22 73.28
CA GLU A 306 -29.33 25.48 74.65
C GLU A 306 -29.47 26.94 75.14
N ARG A 307 -30.49 27.68 74.67
CA ARG A 307 -30.89 28.96 75.29
C ARG A 307 -32.31 28.95 75.80
#